data_AF-A0A151WWN2-F1
#
_entry.id   AF-A0A151WWN2-F1
#
_cell.length_a   1.000
_cell.length_b   1.000
_cell.length_c   1.000
_cell.angle_alpha   90.00
_cell.angle_beta   90.00
_cell.angle_gamma   90.00
#
_symmetry.space_group_name_H-M   'P 1'
#
loop_
_entity.id
_entity.type
_entity.pdbx_description
1 polymer ?
#
loop_
_entity_poly.entity_id
_entity_poly.type
_entity_poly.pdbx_seq_one_letter_code
_entity_poly.pdbx_strand_id
1 'polypeptide(L)'
;MANRVNFTLKNLLTSYKNWIVANPQLLTDIEATVRCLSYFSFGQLRNSTLVVELIYSMPNLIVLCNDLLMYSSKRQHLKIPQFDSKIKIWLTVVEYTETFLEVSAKKLWGPKGKWLIIVIIQLFKSILRLLLIYVYKERITKSPAIPPLNREKFNKIDNVQLKEGFMLKRSGTVVRSVKYSTPIELRTWKALPPVIDENENLTKIQESDRDFKLAESLYVAKPLLHLGCMNISQNHWPSWILSLIIDIASLNVFNRCARKALLSKEEEEELVRRRLGLLLYILRSPFYDKYSRNKIDALLDTISNSVPLAKYLTSAVKKNLPYMQNACLCSPGTTCPNGYTGGIDIRVVNPGTSCSTGYTYCCPIDDDDDDDDDDDDDIPCGYRRVEYATPAGQAPYGAYPWMVAILTIQGTYIGGGVLVSPIHVLTVAHKVAEYDVGEIIARLGEWNFNSQAEPYPTVDIGISRISLHREFNSKNLQNDIAVLRLNSRAPIASNPNINTACLSSQTVSPGTRCLMSGWGKNNFNANSRQGSLKEVELPVLSQTTCQNALRQTRLGTSFVLHDSFMCAGGQTNYDACTDDGGSPLVCPTSTGQYQVVGLVTWGIGCGNRGVPGVYTSLSYFRSWISQRLN
;
A
#
# COMPACT_ATOMS: atom_id res chain seq x y z
N MET A 1 9.56 49.91 -12.68
CA MET A 1 8.73 48.72 -12.97
C MET A 1 7.90 48.23 -11.79
N ALA A 2 8.48 48.05 -10.58
CA ALA A 2 7.76 47.54 -9.40
C ALA A 2 6.46 48.31 -9.04
N ASN A 3 6.43 49.64 -9.15
CA ASN A 3 5.24 50.45 -8.85
C ASN A 3 4.09 50.28 -9.87
N ARG A 4 4.40 50.00 -11.15
CA ARG A 4 3.38 49.74 -12.19
C ARG A 4 2.77 48.34 -12.02
N VAL A 5 3.60 47.35 -11.65
CA VAL A 5 3.16 45.98 -11.37
C VAL A 5 2.27 45.94 -10.12
N ASN A 6 2.64 46.65 -9.05
CA ASN A 6 1.84 46.75 -7.83
C ASN A 6 0.47 47.42 -8.04
N PHE A 7 0.39 48.44 -8.91
CA PHE A 7 -0.89 49.08 -9.26
C PHE A 7 -1.82 48.15 -10.04
N THR A 8 -1.26 47.39 -10.98
CA THR A 8 -2.03 46.46 -11.83
C THR A 8 -2.54 45.25 -11.02
N LEU A 9 -1.72 44.71 -10.12
CA LEU A 9 -2.10 43.59 -9.25
C LEU A 9 -3.24 43.97 -8.29
N LYS A 10 -3.21 45.19 -7.71
CA LYS A 10 -4.28 45.69 -6.84
C LYS A 10 -5.62 45.81 -7.57
N ASN A 11 -5.62 46.30 -8.82
CA ASN A 11 -6.86 46.42 -9.61
C ASN A 11 -7.42 45.04 -9.99
N LEU A 12 -6.56 44.08 -10.32
CA LEU A 12 -6.97 42.70 -10.59
C LEU A 12 -7.57 42.04 -9.33
N LEU A 13 -6.90 42.17 -8.18
CA LEU A 13 -7.40 41.64 -6.91
C LEU A 13 -8.75 42.26 -6.52
N THR A 14 -8.91 43.57 -6.75
CA THR A 14 -10.17 44.28 -6.47
C THR A 14 -11.30 43.80 -7.39
N SER A 15 -11.01 43.61 -8.68
CA SER A 15 -11.98 43.08 -9.64
C SER A 15 -12.39 41.64 -9.31
N TYR A 16 -11.42 40.80 -8.97
CA TYR A 16 -11.66 39.42 -8.53
C TYR A 16 -12.48 39.37 -7.24
N LYS A 17 -12.16 40.20 -6.25
CA LYS A 17 -12.91 40.31 -5.00
C LYS A 17 -14.38 40.68 -5.24
N ASN A 18 -14.65 41.65 -6.12
CA ASN A 18 -16.01 42.03 -6.47
C ASN A 18 -16.76 40.89 -7.17
N TRP A 19 -16.09 40.15 -8.06
CA TRP A 19 -16.68 39.02 -8.76
C TRP A 19 -17.04 37.85 -7.84
N ILE A 20 -16.16 37.52 -6.89
CA ILE A 20 -16.39 36.48 -5.88
C ILE A 20 -17.66 36.77 -5.08
N VAL A 21 -17.81 38.02 -4.62
CA VAL A 21 -18.97 38.43 -3.80
C VAL A 21 -20.26 38.39 -4.62
N ALA A 22 -20.20 38.71 -5.91
CA ALA A 22 -21.35 38.67 -6.80
C ALA A 22 -21.75 37.24 -7.21
N ASN A 23 -20.81 36.29 -7.26
CA ASN A 23 -21.04 34.93 -7.78
C ASN A 23 -20.61 33.81 -6.81
N PRO A 24 -21.16 33.76 -5.57
CA PRO A 24 -20.72 32.83 -4.54
C PRO A 24 -21.02 31.35 -4.84
N GLN A 25 -22.13 31.03 -5.53
CA GLN A 25 -22.46 29.64 -5.91
C GLN A 25 -21.55 29.13 -7.03
N LEU A 26 -21.39 29.92 -8.09
CA LEU A 26 -20.46 29.60 -9.18
C LEU A 26 -19.04 29.38 -8.66
N LEU A 27 -18.60 30.19 -7.67
CA LEU A 27 -17.31 29.99 -7.02
C LEU A 27 -17.21 28.65 -6.29
N THR A 28 -18.27 28.22 -5.59
CA THR A 28 -18.33 26.90 -4.95
C THR A 28 -18.23 25.78 -5.99
N ASP A 29 -18.92 25.92 -7.12
CA ASP A 29 -18.88 24.92 -8.20
C ASP A 29 -17.49 24.83 -8.84
N ILE A 30 -16.82 25.98 -9.04
CA ILE A 30 -15.44 26.03 -9.54
C ILE A 30 -14.48 25.38 -8.54
N GLU A 31 -14.58 25.71 -7.25
CA GLU A 31 -13.74 25.12 -6.20
C GLU A 31 -13.96 23.61 -6.09
N ALA A 32 -15.22 23.16 -6.17
CA ALA A 32 -15.57 21.74 -6.19
C ALA A 32 -14.99 21.05 -7.42
N THR A 33 -15.04 21.70 -8.59
CA THR A 33 -14.48 21.18 -9.84
C THR A 33 -12.96 21.10 -9.77
N VAL A 34 -12.27 22.12 -9.25
CA VAL A 34 -10.81 22.11 -9.05
C VAL A 34 -10.40 21.01 -8.09
N ARG A 35 -11.14 20.84 -6.98
CA ARG A 35 -10.93 19.74 -6.04
C ARG A 35 -11.20 18.39 -6.70
N CYS A 36 -12.24 18.26 -7.51
CA CYS A 36 -12.56 17.04 -8.25
C CYS A 36 -11.46 16.69 -9.28
N LEU A 37 -11.01 17.66 -10.06
CA LEU A 37 -9.93 17.51 -11.04
C LEU A 37 -8.59 17.14 -10.37
N SER A 38 -8.37 17.59 -9.14
CA SER A 38 -7.19 17.19 -8.34
C SER A 38 -7.17 15.67 -8.08
N TYR A 39 -8.34 15.05 -7.86
CA TYR A 39 -8.47 13.60 -7.71
C TYR A 39 -8.31 12.82 -9.03
N PHE A 40 -8.66 13.40 -10.17
CA PHE A 40 -8.48 12.76 -11.49
C PHE A 40 -7.06 12.89 -12.07
N SER A 41 -6.41 14.04 -11.84
CA SER A 41 -5.04 14.32 -12.30
C SER A 41 -3.99 13.40 -11.66
N PHE A 42 -4.40 12.75 -10.57
CA PHE A 42 -3.69 11.73 -9.83
C PHE A 42 -3.19 10.54 -10.68
N GLY A 43 -3.94 10.15 -11.71
CA GLY A 43 -3.60 9.02 -12.57
C GLY A 43 -2.35 9.26 -13.44
N GLN A 44 -2.09 10.51 -13.83
CA GLN A 44 -1.04 10.87 -14.80
C GLN A 44 0.26 11.39 -14.15
N LEU A 45 0.19 11.97 -12.96
CA LEU A 45 1.33 12.65 -12.30
C LEU A 45 2.05 11.77 -11.26
N ARG A 46 1.99 10.44 -11.43
CA ARG A 46 2.41 9.42 -10.45
C ARG A 46 3.89 9.42 -10.08
N ASN A 47 4.75 10.01 -10.91
CA ASN A 47 6.20 9.93 -10.72
C ASN A 47 6.74 10.88 -9.64
N SER A 48 5.91 11.74 -9.03
CA SER A 48 6.36 12.68 -8.01
C SER A 48 5.38 12.81 -6.84
N THR A 49 5.74 12.23 -5.68
CA THR A 49 4.99 12.33 -4.42
C THR A 49 4.75 13.79 -4.01
N LEU A 50 5.70 14.68 -4.30
CA LEU A 50 5.63 16.10 -3.97
C LEU A 50 4.53 16.83 -4.77
N VAL A 51 4.38 16.49 -6.06
CA VAL A 51 3.37 17.11 -6.93
C VAL A 51 1.97 16.76 -6.47
N VAL A 52 1.75 15.54 -5.99
CA VAL A 52 0.42 15.14 -5.53
C VAL A 52 0.04 15.77 -4.19
N GLU A 53 0.98 15.86 -3.24
CA GLU A 53 0.74 16.59 -1.98
C GLU A 53 0.45 18.09 -2.22
N LEU A 54 1.10 18.68 -3.22
CA LEU A 54 0.82 20.04 -3.66
C LEU A 54 -0.60 20.15 -4.24
N ILE A 55 -0.99 19.19 -5.08
CA ILE A 55 -2.32 19.11 -5.69
C ILE A 55 -3.43 18.92 -4.64
N TYR A 56 -3.15 18.27 -3.50
CA TYR A 56 -4.11 18.10 -2.41
C TYR A 56 -4.21 19.33 -1.48
N SER A 57 -3.07 19.97 -1.19
CA SER A 57 -3.01 21.14 -0.30
C SER A 57 -3.53 22.43 -0.96
N MET A 58 -3.24 22.64 -2.25
CA MET A 58 -3.57 23.89 -2.97
C MET A 58 -5.08 24.20 -3.04
N PRO A 59 -5.98 23.27 -3.40
CA PRO A 59 -7.42 23.55 -3.44
C PRO A 59 -7.98 24.03 -2.10
N ASN A 60 -7.52 23.45 -0.99
CA ASN A 60 -7.98 23.83 0.35
C ASN A 60 -7.48 25.22 0.76
N LEU A 61 -6.26 25.59 0.36
CA LEU A 61 -5.74 26.95 0.55
C LEU A 61 -6.47 27.98 -0.31
N ILE A 62 -6.87 27.62 -1.54
CA ILE A 62 -7.66 28.49 -2.43
C ILE A 62 -9.03 28.77 -1.80
N VAL A 63 -9.73 27.74 -1.32
CA VAL A 63 -11.02 27.90 -0.61
C VAL A 63 -10.86 28.82 0.60
N LEU A 64 -9.84 28.60 1.43
CA LEU A 64 -9.55 29.46 2.57
C LEU A 64 -9.29 30.92 2.16
N CYS A 65 -8.52 31.14 1.09
CA CYS A 65 -8.23 32.48 0.58
C CYS A 65 -9.50 33.18 0.09
N ASN A 66 -10.34 32.49 -0.67
CA ASN A 66 -11.61 33.00 -1.18
C ASN A 66 -12.59 33.34 -0.05
N ASP A 67 -12.68 32.48 0.97
CA ASP A 67 -13.49 32.72 2.16
C ASP A 67 -12.99 33.96 2.92
N LEU A 68 -11.67 34.09 3.14
CA LEU A 68 -11.06 35.28 3.75
C LEU A 68 -11.32 36.56 2.94
N LEU A 69 -11.29 36.48 1.61
CA LEU A 69 -11.59 37.61 0.72
C LEU A 69 -13.06 38.02 0.84
N MET A 70 -14.00 37.07 0.85
CA MET A 70 -15.43 37.34 1.08
C MET A 70 -15.67 38.00 2.45
N TYR A 71 -15.04 37.47 3.50
CA TYR A 71 -15.10 38.06 4.84
C TYR A 71 -14.56 39.49 4.84
N SER A 72 -13.41 39.73 4.22
CA SER A 72 -12.81 41.08 4.11
C SER A 72 -13.66 42.07 3.31
N SER A 73 -14.59 41.58 2.47
CA SER A 73 -15.48 42.42 1.66
C SER A 73 -16.72 42.84 2.44
N LYS A 74 -17.34 41.91 3.18
CA LYS A 74 -18.62 42.18 3.89
C LYS A 74 -18.44 42.68 5.33
N ARG A 75 -17.21 42.69 5.87
CA ARG A 75 -16.88 43.21 7.21
C ARG A 75 -17.24 44.69 7.43
N GLN A 76 -17.52 45.46 6.37
CA GLN A 76 -17.95 46.86 6.51
C GLN A 76 -19.35 47.02 7.14
N HIS A 77 -20.20 45.99 7.13
CA HIS A 77 -21.58 46.10 7.64
C HIS A 77 -21.95 45.17 8.81
N LEU A 78 -21.17 44.12 9.11
CA LEU A 78 -21.48 43.14 10.15
C LEU A 78 -20.28 42.91 11.09
N LYS A 79 -20.44 43.20 12.38
CA LYS A 79 -19.52 42.77 13.45
C LYS A 79 -19.69 41.27 13.68
N ILE A 80 -19.09 40.44 12.82
CA ILE A 80 -19.15 38.97 12.91
C ILE A 80 -18.20 38.48 14.02
N PRO A 81 -18.67 37.78 15.08
CA PRO A 81 -17.88 37.52 16.30
C PRO A 81 -16.89 36.34 16.29
N GLN A 82 -16.39 35.82 15.17
CA GLN A 82 -15.60 34.55 15.19
C GLN A 82 -14.18 34.60 14.60
N PHE A 83 -13.77 35.72 13.98
CA PHE A 83 -12.50 35.83 13.24
C PHE A 83 -11.50 36.83 13.86
N ASP A 84 -11.27 36.75 15.16
CA ASP A 84 -10.42 37.73 15.85
C ASP A 84 -8.96 37.35 16.02
N SER A 85 -8.48 36.27 15.42
CA SER A 85 -7.06 35.95 15.55
C SER A 85 -6.43 35.47 14.24
N LYS A 86 -5.39 36.20 13.81
CA LYS A 86 -4.40 35.74 12.82
C LYS A 86 -3.92 34.31 13.14
N ILE A 87 -3.94 33.95 14.43
CA ILE A 87 -3.64 32.62 14.98
C ILE A 87 -4.49 31.52 14.33
N LYS A 88 -5.81 31.69 14.19
CA LYS A 88 -6.66 30.66 13.55
C LYS A 88 -6.32 30.47 12.08
N ILE A 89 -6.01 31.55 11.37
CA ILE A 89 -5.58 31.50 9.95
C ILE A 89 -4.27 30.73 9.85
N TRP A 90 -3.27 31.06 10.67
CA TRP A 90 -2.00 30.33 10.71
C TRP A 90 -2.21 28.85 11.03
N LEU A 91 -3.08 28.53 11.99
CA LEU A 91 -3.37 27.15 12.39
C LEU A 91 -3.98 26.36 11.22
N THR A 92 -4.97 26.92 10.51
CA THR A 92 -5.59 26.28 9.34
C THR A 92 -4.63 26.15 8.15
N VAL A 93 -3.79 27.15 7.89
CA VAL A 93 -2.77 27.07 6.84
C VAL A 93 -1.77 25.95 7.13
N VAL A 94 -1.30 25.83 8.37
CA VAL A 94 -0.39 24.75 8.77
C VAL A 94 -1.09 23.39 8.71
N GLU A 95 -2.36 23.28 9.08
CA GLU A 95 -3.15 22.04 8.93
C GLU A 95 -3.27 21.60 7.46
N TYR A 96 -3.47 22.52 6.52
CA TYR A 96 -3.56 22.17 5.09
C TYR A 96 -2.23 21.90 4.42
N THR A 97 -1.11 22.32 5.01
CA THR A 97 0.23 22.21 4.41
C THR A 97 1.14 21.20 5.12
N GLU A 98 0.68 20.57 6.22
CA GLU A 98 1.54 19.72 7.05
C GLU A 98 2.15 18.53 6.29
N THR A 99 1.35 17.83 5.49
CA THR A 99 1.78 16.65 4.74
C THR A 99 2.76 17.03 3.63
N PHE A 100 2.50 18.16 2.95
CA PHE A 100 3.40 18.71 1.95
C PHE A 100 4.77 19.10 2.55
N LEU A 101 4.78 19.73 3.72
CA LEU A 101 6.00 20.09 4.44
C LEU A 101 6.77 18.84 4.91
N GLU A 102 6.08 17.83 5.41
CA GLU A 102 6.67 16.55 5.81
C GLU A 102 7.37 15.85 4.64
N VAL A 103 6.68 15.72 3.50
CA VAL A 103 7.21 15.06 2.29
C VAL A 103 8.37 15.86 1.70
N SER A 104 8.28 17.19 1.68
CA SER A 104 9.36 18.07 1.23
C SER A 104 10.61 17.94 2.10
N ALA A 105 10.43 17.90 3.42
CA ALA A 105 11.53 17.73 4.38
C ALA A 105 12.20 16.36 4.27
N LYS A 106 11.42 15.29 4.06
CA LYS A 106 11.96 13.94 3.79
C LYS A 106 12.84 13.93 2.54
N LYS A 107 12.44 14.64 1.49
CA LYS A 107 13.17 14.69 0.22
C LYS A 107 14.46 15.50 0.31
N LEU A 108 14.46 16.60 1.06
CA LEU A 108 15.62 17.51 1.20
C LEU A 108 16.64 17.05 2.25
N TRP A 109 16.17 16.49 3.37
CA TRP A 109 16.99 16.22 4.56
C TRP A 109 16.87 14.78 5.07
N GLY A 110 16.24 13.88 4.29
CA GLY A 110 16.09 12.48 4.66
C GLY A 110 15.15 12.24 5.85
N PRO A 111 15.21 11.06 6.48
CA PRO A 111 14.29 10.67 7.55
C PRO A 111 14.43 11.54 8.81
N LYS A 112 15.65 12.00 9.12
CA LYS A 112 15.89 12.89 10.27
C LYS A 112 15.22 14.25 10.09
N GLY A 113 15.28 14.82 8.87
CA GLY A 113 14.60 16.08 8.56
C GLY A 113 13.08 15.97 8.58
N LYS A 114 12.52 14.84 8.14
CA LYS A 114 11.09 14.54 8.27
C LYS A 114 10.61 14.65 9.72
N TRP A 115 11.26 13.93 10.63
CA TRP A 115 10.89 13.93 12.05
C TRP A 115 11.10 15.29 12.72
N LEU A 116 12.16 16.01 12.35
CA LEU A 116 12.40 17.38 12.81
C LEU A 116 11.22 18.30 12.46
N ILE A 117 10.73 18.25 11.21
CA ILE A 117 9.60 19.06 10.76
C ILE A 117 8.30 18.66 11.45
N ILE A 118 8.04 17.37 11.66
CA ILE A 118 6.87 16.90 12.43
C ILE A 118 6.88 17.52 13.83
N VAL A 119 8.01 17.46 14.54
CA VAL A 119 8.13 18.04 15.89
C VAL A 119 7.88 19.54 15.87
N ILE A 120 8.48 20.27 14.93
CA ILE A 120 8.30 21.73 14.80
C ILE A 120 6.83 22.09 14.54
N ILE A 121 6.18 21.39 13.60
CA ILE A 121 4.77 21.63 13.25
C ILE A 121 3.86 21.35 14.45
N GLN A 122 4.04 20.22 15.13
CA GLN A 122 3.18 19.88 16.28
C GLN A 122 3.40 20.84 17.44
N LEU A 123 4.64 21.25 17.72
CA LEU A 123 4.94 22.24 18.74
C LEU A 123 4.30 23.59 18.42
N PHE A 124 4.38 24.03 17.16
CA PHE A 124 3.74 25.25 16.70
C PHE A 124 2.21 25.19 16.84
N LYS A 125 1.57 24.09 16.41
CA LYS A 125 0.12 23.89 16.55
C LYS A 125 -0.32 23.90 18.02
N SER A 126 0.40 23.19 18.90
CA SER A 126 0.07 23.14 20.32
C SER A 126 0.18 24.51 20.98
N ILE A 127 1.23 25.29 20.69
CA ILE A 127 1.38 26.66 21.22
C ILE A 127 0.23 27.56 20.76
N LEU A 128 -0.10 27.56 19.46
CA LEU A 128 -1.18 28.38 18.94
C LEU A 128 -2.54 28.01 19.54
N ARG A 129 -2.82 26.72 19.73
CA ARG A 129 -4.06 26.25 20.37
C ARG A 129 -4.11 26.61 21.86
N LEU A 130 -3.00 26.52 22.59
CA LEU A 130 -2.93 26.99 23.98
C LEU A 130 -3.16 28.50 24.07
N LEU A 131 -2.63 29.31 23.14
CA LEU A 131 -2.93 30.75 23.09
C LEU A 131 -4.43 31.02 22.87
N LEU A 132 -5.13 30.24 22.03
CA LEU A 132 -6.57 30.37 21.86
C LEU A 132 -7.35 30.08 23.15
N ILE A 133 -6.92 29.08 23.92
CA ILE A 133 -7.57 28.68 25.18
C ILE A 133 -7.35 29.73 26.27
N TYR A 134 -6.10 30.16 26.49
CA TYR A 134 -5.75 31.02 27.63
C TYR A 134 -5.95 32.52 27.35
N VAL A 135 -5.66 32.98 26.13
CA VAL A 135 -5.75 34.41 25.78
C VAL A 135 -7.12 34.75 25.18
N TYR A 136 -7.61 33.94 24.24
CA TYR A 136 -8.88 34.19 23.54
C TYR A 136 -10.08 33.53 24.23
N LYS A 137 -9.87 32.84 25.35
CA LYS A 137 -10.91 32.19 26.18
C LYS A 137 -11.78 31.22 25.36
N GLU A 138 -11.20 30.55 24.37
CA GLU A 138 -11.90 29.48 23.67
C GLU A 138 -11.99 28.24 24.55
N ARG A 139 -13.22 27.73 24.73
CA ARG A 139 -13.46 26.53 25.56
C ARG A 139 -13.07 25.24 24.84
N ILE A 140 -13.36 25.15 23.54
CA ILE A 140 -13.08 23.97 22.70
C ILE A 140 -12.46 24.44 21.38
N THR A 141 -11.28 23.90 21.05
CA THR A 141 -10.61 24.16 19.78
C THR A 141 -11.15 23.23 18.68
N LYS A 142 -11.40 23.79 17.49
CA LYS A 142 -11.95 23.05 16.33
C LYS A 142 -10.85 22.57 15.38
N SER A 143 -11.15 21.55 14.59
CA SER A 143 -10.24 21.02 13.56
C SER A 143 -10.98 20.83 12.21
N PRO A 144 -10.72 21.61 11.15
CA PRO A 144 -9.77 22.73 11.11
C PRO A 144 -10.22 23.92 11.96
N ALA A 145 -9.26 24.76 12.35
CA ALA A 145 -9.55 25.92 13.22
C ALA A 145 -10.54 26.93 12.61
N ILE A 146 -10.54 27.04 11.28
CA ILE A 146 -11.53 27.78 10.49
C ILE A 146 -12.29 26.78 9.62
N PRO A 147 -13.58 26.51 9.92
CA PRO A 147 -14.39 25.69 9.04
C PRO A 147 -14.72 26.43 7.73
N PRO A 148 -14.92 25.73 6.61
CA PRO A 148 -15.34 26.35 5.35
C PRO A 148 -16.60 27.17 5.52
N LEU A 149 -16.66 28.33 4.87
CA LEU A 149 -17.80 29.23 5.00
C LEU A 149 -19.06 28.60 4.37
N ASN A 150 -20.15 28.50 5.14
CA ASN A 150 -21.46 28.16 4.58
C ASN A 150 -22.02 29.38 3.82
N ARG A 151 -21.74 29.44 2.51
CA ARG A 151 -22.08 30.56 1.63
C ARG A 151 -23.60 30.73 1.44
N GLU A 152 -24.39 29.67 1.60
CA GLU A 152 -25.86 29.77 1.55
C GLU A 152 -26.43 30.52 2.76
N LYS A 153 -25.98 30.17 3.98
CA LYS A 153 -26.32 30.92 5.19
C LYS A 153 -25.83 32.36 5.09
N PHE A 154 -24.64 32.56 4.50
CA PHE A 154 -24.02 33.86 4.32
C PHE A 154 -24.77 34.76 3.32
N ASN A 155 -25.39 34.22 2.27
CA ASN A 155 -26.22 34.99 1.32
C ASN A 155 -27.64 35.24 1.82
N LYS A 156 -28.22 34.31 2.61
CA LYS A 156 -29.51 34.53 3.28
C LYS A 156 -29.46 35.74 4.21
N ILE A 157 -28.31 36.01 4.83
CA ILE A 157 -28.07 37.20 5.64
C ILE A 157 -28.17 38.49 4.81
N ASP A 158 -27.65 38.53 3.59
CA ASP A 158 -27.70 39.72 2.72
C ASP A 158 -29.10 40.02 2.18
N ASN A 159 -29.91 38.99 1.91
CA ASN A 159 -31.30 39.17 1.47
C ASN A 159 -32.21 39.74 2.57
N VAL A 160 -31.75 39.78 3.82
CA VAL A 160 -32.40 40.56 4.86
C VAL A 160 -31.92 42.00 4.77
N GLN A 161 -32.50 42.75 3.82
CA GLN A 161 -32.47 44.20 3.86
C GLN A 161 -32.96 44.65 5.25
N LEU A 162 -32.06 45.20 6.05
CA LEU A 162 -32.37 46.01 7.22
C LEU A 162 -33.10 47.27 6.74
N LYS A 163 -34.39 47.13 6.36
CA LYS A 163 -35.25 48.30 6.13
C LYS A 163 -35.35 49.04 7.46
N GLU A 164 -34.92 50.28 7.45
CA GLU A 164 -34.94 51.16 8.61
C GLU A 164 -36.37 51.22 9.16
N GLY A 165 -36.49 50.97 10.45
CA GLY A 165 -37.73 51.22 11.18
C GLY A 165 -37.97 52.72 11.31
N PHE A 166 -39.20 53.14 11.58
CA PHE A 166 -39.45 54.55 11.87
C PHE A 166 -39.08 54.87 13.33
N MET A 167 -38.54 56.07 13.55
CA MET A 167 -38.10 56.53 14.88
C MET A 167 -39.25 57.27 15.57
N LEU A 168 -39.55 56.88 16.81
CA LEU A 168 -40.58 57.57 17.60
C LEU A 168 -40.10 58.97 18.00
N LYS A 169 -40.86 59.99 17.61
CA LYS A 169 -40.47 61.42 17.77
C LYS A 169 -40.20 61.87 19.22
N ARG A 170 -40.73 61.17 20.24
CA ARG A 170 -40.53 61.52 21.66
C ARG A 170 -39.44 60.70 22.35
N SER A 171 -39.27 59.42 22.01
CA SER A 171 -38.34 58.53 22.71
C SER A 171 -37.05 58.25 21.93
N GLY A 172 -36.98 58.67 20.65
CA GLY A 172 -35.85 58.35 19.76
C GLY A 172 -35.71 56.85 19.45
N THR A 173 -36.66 56.02 19.88
CA THR A 173 -36.59 54.56 19.72
C THR A 173 -36.98 54.17 18.30
N VAL A 174 -36.15 53.37 17.64
CA VAL A 174 -36.40 52.86 16.29
C VAL A 174 -37.31 51.63 16.38
N VAL A 175 -38.52 51.72 15.81
CA VAL A 175 -39.51 50.63 15.79
C VAL A 175 -39.44 49.90 14.45
N ARG A 176 -39.15 48.60 14.48
CA ARG A 176 -39.05 47.74 13.28
C ARG A 176 -40.18 46.71 13.26
N SER A 177 -40.68 46.38 12.06
CA SER A 177 -41.67 45.31 11.89
C SER A 177 -41.04 43.93 12.18
N VAL A 178 -41.83 43.03 12.78
CA VAL A 178 -41.39 41.67 13.17
C VAL A 178 -40.86 40.87 11.98
N LYS A 179 -41.41 41.12 10.78
CA LYS A 179 -40.96 40.52 9.51
C LYS A 179 -39.55 40.95 9.08
N TYR A 180 -39.05 42.06 9.61
CA TYR A 180 -37.69 42.60 9.37
C TYR A 180 -36.82 42.54 10.63
N SER A 181 -37.19 41.70 11.60
CA SER A 181 -36.32 41.44 12.74
C SER A 181 -35.03 40.78 12.27
N THR A 182 -33.90 41.07 12.95
CA THR A 182 -32.63 40.41 12.60
C THR A 182 -32.83 38.90 12.61
N PRO A 183 -32.31 38.18 11.60
CA PRO A 183 -32.35 36.72 11.57
C PRO A 183 -31.87 36.16 12.90
N ILE A 184 -32.45 35.05 13.34
CA ILE A 184 -32.13 34.49 14.66
C ILE A 184 -30.64 34.15 14.77
N GLU A 185 -29.98 33.88 13.62
CA GLU A 185 -28.54 33.62 13.53
C GLU A 185 -27.66 34.86 13.76
N LEU A 186 -28.20 36.06 13.60
CA LEU A 186 -27.51 37.34 13.83
C LEU A 186 -27.83 37.98 15.19
N ARG A 187 -28.78 37.41 15.93
CA ARG A 187 -29.10 37.86 17.27
C ARG A 187 -28.04 37.35 18.22
N THR A 188 -27.30 38.26 18.85
CA THR A 188 -26.48 37.94 20.01
C THR A 188 -27.42 37.67 21.19
N TRP A 189 -27.95 36.45 21.28
CA TRP A 189 -28.61 35.97 22.49
C TRP A 189 -27.53 35.76 23.56
N LYS A 190 -27.01 36.85 24.12
CA LYS A 190 -26.31 36.77 25.39
C LYS A 190 -27.42 36.64 26.42
N ALA A 191 -27.54 35.48 27.05
CA ALA A 191 -28.45 35.32 28.18
C ALA A 191 -28.18 36.46 29.16
N LEU A 192 -29.24 37.20 29.56
CA LEU A 192 -29.13 38.03 30.74
C LEU A 192 -28.71 37.11 31.88
N PRO A 193 -27.66 37.45 32.64
CA PRO A 193 -27.26 36.62 33.77
C PRO A 193 -28.51 36.39 34.63
N PRO A 194 -28.81 35.14 35.02
CA PRO A 194 -29.95 34.87 35.88
C PRO A 194 -29.76 35.69 37.14
N VAL A 195 -30.74 36.55 37.45
CA VAL A 195 -30.80 37.25 38.73
C VAL A 195 -31.16 36.17 39.75
N ILE A 196 -30.16 35.64 40.48
CA ILE A 196 -30.22 35.00 41.82
C ILE A 196 -28.81 34.47 42.19
N ASP A 197 -28.37 34.82 43.41
CA ASP A 197 -27.14 34.50 44.16
C ASP A 197 -25.79 34.39 43.41
N GLU A 198 -25.06 35.51 43.42
CA GLU A 198 -23.81 35.71 42.67
C GLU A 198 -22.62 34.89 43.19
N ASN A 199 -22.54 34.54 44.49
CA ASN A 199 -21.30 34.00 45.08
C ASN A 199 -21.10 32.47 44.96
N GLU A 200 -22.17 31.67 45.04
CA GLU A 200 -22.07 30.20 44.90
C GLU A 200 -21.95 29.74 43.44
N ASN A 201 -22.51 30.50 42.50
CA ASN A 201 -22.38 30.19 41.08
C ASN A 201 -21.08 30.75 40.48
N LEU A 202 -20.52 31.87 40.96
CA LEU A 202 -19.21 32.35 40.46
C LEU A 202 -18.12 31.32 40.70
N THR A 203 -18.10 30.70 41.88
CA THR A 203 -17.12 29.67 42.25
C THR A 203 -17.32 28.39 41.43
N LYS A 204 -18.57 27.91 41.25
CA LYS A 204 -18.88 26.76 40.38
C LYS A 204 -18.58 27.02 38.89
N ILE A 205 -18.82 28.23 38.38
CA ILE A 205 -18.54 28.62 37.00
C ILE A 205 -17.03 28.75 36.78
N GLN A 206 -16.29 29.32 37.73
CA GLN A 206 -14.84 29.49 37.65
C GLN A 206 -14.08 28.17 37.81
N GLU A 207 -14.58 27.26 38.65
CA GLU A 207 -14.07 25.89 38.77
C GLU A 207 -14.33 25.08 37.49
N SER A 208 -15.54 25.20 36.91
CA SER A 208 -15.86 24.59 35.62
C SER A 208 -15.00 25.14 34.45
N ASP A 209 -14.68 26.44 34.43
CA ASP A 209 -13.84 27.05 33.40
C ASP A 209 -12.37 26.60 33.49
N ARG A 210 -11.86 26.41 34.72
CA ARG A 210 -10.53 25.82 34.94
C ARG A 210 -10.46 24.38 34.46
N ASP A 211 -11.49 23.59 34.76
CA ASP A 211 -11.55 22.18 34.35
C ASP A 211 -11.68 22.02 32.83
N PHE A 212 -12.45 22.89 32.16
CA PHE A 212 -12.50 22.93 30.68
C PHE A 212 -11.14 23.27 30.07
N LYS A 213 -10.44 24.28 30.62
CA LYS A 213 -9.09 24.65 30.16
C LYS A 213 -8.08 23.53 30.35
N LEU A 214 -8.13 22.82 31.48
CA LEU A 214 -7.26 21.68 31.74
C LEU A 214 -7.55 20.52 30.79
N ALA A 215 -8.83 20.17 30.60
CA ALA A 215 -9.25 19.11 29.67
C ALA A 215 -8.81 19.40 28.23
N GLU A 216 -8.96 20.65 27.79
CA GLU A 216 -8.56 21.07 26.45
C GLU A 216 -7.03 21.15 26.31
N SER A 217 -6.32 21.66 27.32
CA SER A 217 -4.85 21.71 27.30
C SER A 217 -4.24 20.31 27.23
N LEU A 218 -4.82 19.34 27.95
CA LEU A 218 -4.42 17.94 27.91
C LEU A 218 -4.64 17.34 26.50
N TYR A 219 -5.78 17.63 25.87
CA TYR A 219 -6.07 17.21 24.50
C TYR A 219 -5.11 17.84 23.48
N VAL A 220 -4.80 19.13 23.62
CA VAL A 220 -3.85 19.86 22.74
C VAL A 220 -2.40 19.38 22.90
N ALA A 221 -2.02 18.91 24.08
CA ALA A 221 -0.68 18.36 24.34
C ALA A 221 -0.49 16.92 23.84
N LYS A 222 -1.58 16.21 23.50
CA LYS A 222 -1.57 14.81 23.08
C LYS A 222 -0.54 14.48 22.00
N PRO A 223 -0.43 15.22 20.86
CA PRO A 223 0.52 14.87 19.81
C PRO A 223 1.98 14.95 20.26
N LEU A 224 2.31 15.91 21.12
CA LEU A 224 3.66 16.09 21.67
C LEU A 224 4.01 14.98 22.66
N LEU A 225 3.07 14.61 23.54
CA LEU A 225 3.24 13.52 24.50
C LEU A 225 3.40 12.18 23.78
N HIS A 226 2.63 11.95 22.71
CA HIS A 226 2.77 10.77 21.86
C HIS A 226 4.16 10.70 21.19
N LEU A 227 4.62 11.78 20.56
CA LEU A 227 5.94 11.86 19.94
C LEU A 227 7.08 11.66 20.94
N GLY A 228 6.97 12.24 22.14
CA GLY A 228 7.95 12.04 23.21
C GLY A 228 8.04 10.58 23.64
N CYS A 229 6.89 9.89 23.75
CA CYS A 229 6.84 8.48 24.11
C CYS A 229 7.43 7.57 23.02
N MET A 230 7.21 7.88 21.74
CA MET A 230 7.82 7.17 20.61
C MET A 230 9.35 7.24 20.59
N ASN A 231 9.96 8.32 21.12
CA ASN A 231 11.41 8.47 21.15
C ASN A 231 12.07 7.70 22.32
N ILE A 232 11.29 7.36 23.35
CA ILE A 232 11.78 6.69 24.57
C ILE A 232 11.59 5.17 24.47
N SER A 233 10.50 4.71 23.87
CA SER A 233 10.21 3.27 23.72
C SER A 233 10.36 2.81 22.29
N GLN A 234 11.15 1.76 22.08
CA GLN A 234 11.22 1.06 20.79
C GLN A 234 9.92 0.29 20.48
N ASN A 235 9.11 0.00 21.51
CA ASN A 235 7.81 -0.62 21.34
C ASN A 235 6.76 0.44 21.00
N HIS A 236 5.86 0.15 20.06
CA HIS A 236 4.82 1.10 19.65
C HIS A 236 3.71 1.25 20.70
N TRP A 237 3.39 0.20 21.46
CA TRP A 237 2.27 0.14 22.41
C TRP A 237 2.19 1.28 23.44
N PRO A 238 3.27 1.71 24.10
CA PRO A 238 3.21 2.76 25.12
C PRO A 238 2.71 4.11 24.57
N SER A 239 3.14 4.49 23.36
CA SER A 239 2.70 5.74 22.72
C SER A 239 1.20 5.72 22.39
N TRP A 240 0.71 4.58 21.91
CA TRP A 240 -0.70 4.39 21.58
C TRP A 240 -1.59 4.40 22.82
N ILE A 241 -1.18 3.71 23.89
CA ILE A 241 -1.90 3.67 25.18
C ILE A 241 -1.94 5.06 25.82
N LEU A 242 -0.82 5.79 25.81
CA LEU A 242 -0.75 7.14 26.35
C LEU A 242 -1.75 8.08 25.67
N SER A 243 -1.80 8.04 24.34
CA SER A 243 -2.72 8.85 23.54
C SER A 243 -4.20 8.48 23.77
N LEU A 244 -4.51 7.18 23.97
CA LEU A 244 -5.85 6.72 24.36
C LEU A 244 -6.26 7.22 25.75
N ILE A 245 -5.36 7.12 26.74
CA ILE A 245 -5.61 7.57 28.11
C ILE A 245 -5.88 9.09 28.12
N ILE A 246 -5.12 9.86 27.35
CA ILE A 246 -5.29 11.32 27.24
C ILE A 246 -6.68 11.68 26.70
N ASP A 247 -7.12 11.04 25.61
CA ASP A 247 -8.45 11.30 25.03
C ASP A 247 -9.59 10.93 25.99
N ILE A 248 -9.49 9.76 26.65
CA ILE A 248 -10.50 9.31 27.62
C ILE A 248 -10.55 10.26 28.82
N ALA A 249 -9.38 10.66 29.35
CA ALA A 249 -9.30 11.59 30.47
C ALA A 249 -9.91 12.95 30.11
N SER A 250 -9.54 13.51 28.96
CA SER A 250 -10.08 14.79 28.47
C SER A 250 -11.60 14.73 28.29
N LEU A 251 -12.13 13.71 27.59
CA LEU A 251 -13.57 13.57 27.35
C LEU A 251 -14.36 13.30 28.64
N ASN A 252 -13.80 12.59 29.62
CA ASN A 252 -14.46 12.37 30.90
C ASN A 252 -14.61 13.67 31.67
N VAL A 253 -13.59 14.54 31.67
CA VAL A 253 -13.69 15.88 32.25
C VAL A 253 -14.74 16.71 31.51
N PHE A 254 -14.72 16.74 30.17
CA PHE A 254 -15.76 17.42 29.39
C PHE A 254 -17.18 16.91 29.71
N ASN A 255 -17.37 15.59 29.81
CA ASN A 255 -18.68 14.99 30.12
C ASN A 255 -19.16 15.31 31.55
N ARG A 256 -18.25 15.44 32.52
CA ARG A 256 -18.59 15.84 33.88
C ARG A 256 -19.02 17.30 33.94
N CYS A 257 -18.31 18.18 33.24
CA CYS A 257 -18.61 19.61 33.20
C CYS A 257 -19.84 19.93 32.32
N ALA A 258 -20.07 19.19 31.24
CA ALA A 258 -21.23 19.33 30.36
C ALA A 258 -22.57 19.09 31.08
N ARG A 259 -22.59 18.26 32.14
CA ARG A 259 -23.80 18.09 32.97
C ARG A 259 -24.15 19.34 33.78
N LYS A 260 -23.20 20.27 33.95
CA LYS A 260 -23.33 21.48 34.77
C LYS A 260 -23.40 22.78 33.96
N ALA A 261 -23.01 22.75 32.68
CA ALA A 261 -22.92 23.92 31.82
C ALA A 261 -23.57 23.65 30.45
N LEU A 262 -24.32 24.61 29.92
CA LEU A 262 -24.98 24.51 28.61
C LEU A 262 -23.95 24.71 27.49
N LEU A 263 -23.76 23.68 26.66
CA LEU A 263 -22.87 23.74 25.49
C LEU A 263 -23.57 24.38 24.30
N SER A 264 -22.79 25.05 23.45
CA SER A 264 -23.23 25.46 22.12
C SER A 264 -23.33 24.25 21.19
N LYS A 265 -24.24 24.30 20.22
CA LYS A 265 -24.38 23.26 19.18
C LYS A 265 -23.05 22.96 18.48
N GLU A 266 -22.23 23.99 18.24
CA GLU A 266 -20.92 23.82 17.59
C GLU A 266 -19.89 23.11 18.50
N GLU A 267 -20.00 23.28 19.82
CA GLU A 267 -19.15 22.62 20.81
C GLU A 267 -19.55 21.14 20.95
N GLU A 268 -20.85 20.85 20.91
CA GLU A 268 -21.37 19.47 20.91
C GLU A 268 -20.95 18.70 19.66
N GLU A 269 -21.06 19.31 18.48
CA GLU A 269 -20.63 18.70 17.21
C GLU A 269 -19.14 18.33 17.24
N GLU A 270 -18.28 19.19 17.81
CA GLU A 270 -16.86 18.90 17.95
C GLU A 270 -16.59 17.77 18.96
N LEU A 271 -17.30 17.73 20.09
CA LEU A 271 -17.17 16.62 21.05
C LEU A 271 -17.65 15.28 20.47
N VAL A 272 -18.73 15.28 19.69
CA VAL A 272 -19.20 14.09 18.96
C VAL A 272 -18.13 13.64 17.97
N ARG A 273 -17.54 14.57 17.23
CA ARG A 273 -16.42 14.26 16.32
C ARG A 273 -15.24 13.62 17.05
N ARG A 274 -14.86 14.13 18.23
CA ARG A 274 -13.78 13.55 19.05
C ARG A 274 -14.12 12.15 19.56
N ARG A 275 -15.36 11.89 19.96
CA ARG A 275 -15.83 10.55 20.36
C ARG A 275 -15.81 9.56 19.19
N LEU A 276 -16.23 9.98 18.00
CA LEU A 276 -16.10 9.17 16.79
C LEU A 276 -14.62 8.92 16.43
N GLY A 277 -13.78 9.94 16.64
CA GLY A 277 -12.33 9.84 16.48
C GLY A 277 -11.68 8.78 17.38
N LEU A 278 -12.19 8.59 18.61
CA LEU A 278 -11.75 7.52 19.51
C LEU A 278 -12.09 6.12 18.99
N LEU A 279 -13.27 5.94 18.40
CA LEU A 279 -13.65 4.67 17.78
C LEU A 279 -12.73 4.35 16.60
N LEU A 280 -12.46 5.36 15.76
CA LEU A 280 -11.49 5.24 14.67
C LEU A 280 -10.07 4.99 15.18
N TYR A 281 -9.70 5.55 16.33
CA TYR A 281 -8.39 5.36 16.94
C TYR A 281 -8.21 3.92 17.46
N ILE A 282 -9.22 3.35 18.11
CA ILE A 282 -9.22 1.93 18.52
C ILE A 282 -9.14 1.05 17.29
N LEU A 283 -9.94 1.36 16.27
CA LEU A 283 -9.90 0.67 15.00
C LEU A 283 -8.48 0.71 14.46
N ARG A 284 -7.81 1.87 14.40
CA ARG A 284 -6.49 2.11 13.79
C ARG A 284 -5.26 1.71 14.61
N SER A 285 -5.48 1.15 15.79
CA SER A 285 -4.39 0.88 16.73
C SER A 285 -3.96 -0.59 16.67
N PRO A 286 -2.76 -0.95 17.15
CA PRO A 286 -2.33 -2.35 17.31
C PRO A 286 -3.29 -3.22 18.17
N PHE A 287 -4.25 -2.59 18.86
CA PHE A 287 -5.34 -3.26 19.58
C PHE A 287 -6.37 -3.91 18.65
N TYR A 288 -6.56 -3.38 17.45
CA TYR A 288 -7.40 -4.00 16.43
C TYR A 288 -6.87 -5.36 16.04
N ASP A 289 -5.64 -5.41 15.54
CA ASP A 289 -5.02 -6.64 15.04
C ASP A 289 -4.92 -7.73 16.11
N LYS A 290 -4.65 -7.35 17.37
CA LYS A 290 -4.40 -8.33 18.43
C LYS A 290 -5.64 -8.78 19.22
N TYR A 291 -6.68 -7.94 19.33
CA TYR A 291 -7.77 -8.19 20.29
C TYR A 291 -9.19 -7.92 19.78
N SER A 292 -9.37 -7.01 18.82
CA SER A 292 -10.71 -6.54 18.44
C SER A 292 -11.14 -6.89 17.02
N ARG A 293 -10.22 -7.34 16.14
CA ARG A 293 -10.52 -7.85 14.78
C ARG A 293 -11.67 -8.86 14.80
N ASN A 294 -11.46 -10.02 15.44
CA ASN A 294 -12.42 -11.12 15.45
C ASN A 294 -13.78 -10.75 16.08
N LYS A 295 -13.79 -9.84 17.07
CA LYS A 295 -15.03 -9.36 17.71
C LYS A 295 -15.81 -8.42 16.80
N ILE A 296 -15.10 -7.56 16.06
CA ILE A 296 -15.71 -6.65 15.10
C ILE A 296 -16.24 -7.44 13.90
N ASP A 297 -15.50 -8.43 13.43
CA ASP A 297 -15.94 -9.30 12.33
C ASP A 297 -17.17 -10.11 12.72
N ALA A 298 -17.18 -10.72 13.91
CA ALA A 298 -18.36 -11.41 14.43
C ALA A 298 -19.59 -10.48 14.55
N LEU A 299 -19.39 -9.22 14.95
CA LEU A 299 -20.46 -8.22 15.00
C LEU A 299 -20.97 -7.87 13.60
N LEU A 300 -20.06 -7.64 12.64
CA LEU A 300 -20.38 -7.33 11.25
C LEU A 300 -21.12 -8.50 10.57
N ASP A 301 -20.73 -9.73 10.86
CA ASP A 301 -21.39 -10.95 10.37
C ASP A 301 -22.78 -11.11 11.01
N THR A 302 -22.91 -10.83 12.31
CA THR A 302 -24.21 -10.82 12.99
C THR A 302 -25.17 -9.79 12.39
N ILE A 303 -24.67 -8.58 12.10
CA ILE A 303 -25.46 -7.51 11.46
C ILE A 303 -25.82 -7.87 10.02
N SER A 304 -24.88 -8.46 9.28
CA SER A 304 -25.09 -8.96 7.91
C SER A 304 -26.23 -9.98 7.85
N ASN A 305 -26.29 -10.86 8.85
CA ASN A 305 -27.28 -11.94 8.91
C ASN A 305 -28.65 -11.48 9.47
N SER A 306 -28.67 -10.41 10.28
CA SER A 306 -29.88 -9.96 10.98
C SER A 306 -30.66 -8.86 10.26
N VAL A 307 -30.01 -8.08 9.38
CA VAL A 307 -30.62 -6.91 8.74
C VAL A 307 -30.56 -7.05 7.21
N PRO A 308 -31.70 -7.13 6.50
CA PRO A 308 -31.73 -7.12 5.04
C PRO A 308 -31.02 -5.89 4.48
N LEU A 309 -30.27 -6.04 3.38
CA LEU A 309 -29.42 -5.01 2.75
C LEU A 309 -28.17 -4.57 3.54
N ALA A 310 -28.06 -4.88 4.84
CA ALA A 310 -26.86 -4.54 5.61
C ALA A 310 -25.62 -5.30 5.11
N LYS A 311 -25.80 -6.49 4.52
CA LYS A 311 -24.73 -7.29 3.91
C LYS A 311 -23.83 -6.51 2.96
N TYR A 312 -24.38 -5.62 2.12
CA TYR A 312 -23.58 -4.81 1.18
C TYR A 312 -22.68 -3.79 1.89
N LEU A 313 -23.17 -3.22 2.99
CA LEU A 313 -22.44 -2.25 3.80
C LEU A 313 -21.43 -2.95 4.72
N THR A 314 -21.83 -4.03 5.38
CA THR A 314 -20.95 -4.79 6.28
C THR A 314 -19.84 -5.51 5.50
N SER A 315 -20.13 -6.05 4.31
CA SER A 315 -19.08 -6.64 3.45
C SER A 315 -18.09 -5.58 2.95
N ALA A 316 -18.57 -4.39 2.59
CA ALA A 316 -17.70 -3.28 2.20
C ALA A 316 -16.84 -2.79 3.38
N VAL A 317 -17.42 -2.69 4.58
CA VAL A 317 -16.68 -2.29 5.79
C VAL A 317 -15.66 -3.36 6.18
N LYS A 318 -16.04 -4.65 6.22
CA LYS A 318 -15.16 -5.79 6.51
C LYS A 318 -13.99 -5.86 5.54
N LYS A 319 -14.24 -5.69 4.23
CA LYS A 319 -13.20 -5.65 3.19
C LYS A 319 -12.21 -4.48 3.35
N ASN A 320 -12.67 -3.32 3.82
CA ASN A 320 -11.84 -2.12 3.95
C ASN A 320 -11.23 -1.94 5.35
N LEU A 321 -11.58 -2.78 6.33
CA LEU A 321 -11.09 -2.65 7.71
C LEU A 321 -9.63 -3.09 7.86
N PRO A 322 -9.20 -4.29 7.40
CA PRO A 322 -7.80 -4.73 7.44
C PRO A 322 -6.88 -3.79 6.67
N TYR A 323 -7.41 -3.22 5.58
CA TYR A 323 -6.75 -2.22 4.76
C TYR A 323 -6.31 -0.99 5.59
N MET A 324 -7.09 -0.59 6.59
CA MET A 324 -6.82 0.61 7.42
C MET A 324 -5.77 0.38 8.53
N GLN A 325 -5.24 -0.84 8.66
CA GLN A 325 -4.50 -1.32 9.85
C GLN A 325 -3.10 -1.84 9.54
N ASN A 326 -2.98 -2.62 8.47
CA ASN A 326 -1.78 -3.41 8.24
C ASN A 326 -0.64 -2.63 7.56
N ALA A 327 0.58 -3.15 7.76
CA ALA A 327 1.75 -2.79 7.00
C ALA A 327 1.50 -3.12 5.52
N CYS A 328 1.46 -2.07 4.73
CA CYS A 328 1.21 -2.10 3.31
C CYS A 328 2.41 -2.64 2.51
N LEU A 329 2.18 -3.55 1.55
CA LEU A 329 3.16 -3.77 0.49
C LEU A 329 3.06 -2.61 -0.52
N CYS A 330 4.19 -1.96 -0.79
CA CYS A 330 4.27 -0.82 -1.70
C CYS A 330 4.23 -1.31 -3.16
N SER A 331 3.20 -0.94 -3.92
CA SER A 331 3.06 -1.33 -5.34
C SER A 331 3.31 -0.17 -6.32
N PRO A 332 4.11 -0.36 -7.39
CA PRO A 332 4.31 0.62 -8.44
C PRO A 332 3.22 0.43 -9.51
N GLY A 333 1.99 0.90 -9.28
CA GLY A 333 0.89 0.66 -10.22
C GLY A 333 -0.43 1.35 -9.87
N THR A 334 -1.50 1.02 -10.62
CA THR A 334 -2.89 1.52 -10.45
C THR A 334 -3.76 0.57 -9.62
N THR A 335 -3.30 -0.67 -9.44
CA THR A 335 -4.08 -1.84 -9.01
C THR A 335 -3.19 -2.75 -8.19
N CYS A 336 -3.74 -3.35 -7.15
CA CYS A 336 -3.03 -4.37 -6.37
C CYS A 336 -2.96 -5.70 -7.15
N PRO A 337 -1.94 -6.54 -6.89
CA PRO A 337 -1.69 -7.77 -7.66
C PRO A 337 -2.90 -8.71 -7.74
N ASN A 338 -3.76 -8.73 -6.72
CA ASN A 338 -4.93 -9.60 -6.60
C ASN A 338 -6.21 -9.01 -7.25
N GLY A 339 -6.10 -8.06 -8.19
CA GLY A 339 -7.26 -7.51 -8.92
C GLY A 339 -8.25 -6.68 -8.08
N TYR A 340 -8.01 -6.50 -6.78
CA TYR A 340 -8.84 -5.64 -5.94
C TYR A 340 -8.81 -4.19 -6.43
N THR A 341 -9.96 -3.70 -6.90
CA THR A 341 -10.24 -2.27 -7.07
C THR A 341 -10.38 -1.64 -5.67
N GLY A 342 -9.25 -1.37 -5.00
CA GLY A 342 -9.29 -0.93 -3.61
C GLY A 342 -7.95 -0.56 -2.96
N GLY A 343 -6.86 -0.38 -3.72
CA GLY A 343 -5.66 0.21 -3.14
C GLY A 343 -5.97 1.62 -2.63
N ILE A 344 -5.75 1.88 -1.35
CA ILE A 344 -5.75 3.25 -0.80
C ILE A 344 -4.36 3.85 -1.00
N ASP A 345 -4.40 5.07 -1.48
CA ASP A 345 -3.23 5.91 -1.53
C ASP A 345 -2.64 6.10 -0.11
N ILE A 346 -1.37 5.73 0.05
CA ILE A 346 -0.53 5.94 1.25
C ILE A 346 -0.62 7.37 1.80
N ARG A 347 -1.01 8.36 0.99
CA ARG A 347 -1.24 9.76 1.41
C ARG A 347 -2.52 9.99 2.22
N VAL A 348 -3.48 9.07 2.21
CA VAL A 348 -4.79 9.24 2.86
C VAL A 348 -4.81 8.69 4.30
N VAL A 349 -3.86 7.81 4.69
CA VAL A 349 -3.95 7.03 5.95
C VAL A 349 -2.61 6.91 6.73
N ASN A 350 -2.24 7.93 7.54
CA ASN A 350 -1.29 7.97 8.70
C ASN A 350 0.24 7.74 8.52
N PRO A 351 1.05 8.32 9.44
CA PRO A 351 2.50 8.32 9.38
C PRO A 351 3.08 7.04 10.00
N GLY A 352 3.49 6.09 9.16
CA GLY A 352 4.19 4.89 9.62
C GLY A 352 4.65 3.99 8.48
N THR A 353 3.85 3.88 7.42
CA THR A 353 4.23 3.22 6.18
C THR A 353 4.87 4.27 5.27
N SER A 354 6.13 4.08 4.91
CA SER A 354 6.81 5.00 4.00
C SER A 354 7.47 4.17 2.91
N CYS A 355 6.78 4.06 1.77
CA CYS A 355 7.30 3.43 0.57
C CYS A 355 8.43 4.26 -0.04
N SER A 356 9.34 3.58 -0.75
CA SER A 356 10.37 4.21 -1.60
C SER A 356 9.71 5.16 -2.63
N THR A 357 10.45 6.13 -3.16
CA THR A 357 9.96 6.99 -4.25
C THR A 357 9.67 6.14 -5.50
N GLY A 358 8.42 6.16 -5.99
CA GLY A 358 7.96 5.39 -7.17
C GLY A 358 6.72 4.51 -6.94
N TYR A 359 6.29 4.35 -5.68
CA TYR A 359 5.17 3.48 -5.29
C TYR A 359 3.99 4.35 -4.82
N THR A 360 2.77 4.10 -5.33
CA THR A 360 1.64 5.03 -5.18
C THR A 360 0.49 4.47 -4.33
N TYR A 361 0.49 3.15 -4.09
CA TYR A 361 -0.58 2.47 -3.36
C TYR A 361 -0.01 1.54 -2.30
N CYS A 362 -0.74 1.47 -1.21
CA CYS A 362 -0.63 0.43 -0.21
C CYS A 362 -1.50 -0.75 -0.67
N CYS A 363 -0.91 -1.93 -0.81
CA CYS A 363 -1.64 -3.16 -1.08
C CYS A 363 -1.63 -4.04 0.18
N PRO A 364 -2.77 -4.69 0.52
CA PRO A 364 -2.84 -5.56 1.67
C PRO A 364 -1.79 -6.67 1.56
N ILE A 365 -1.16 -6.99 2.68
CA ILE A 365 -0.59 -8.30 2.92
C ILE A 365 -1.78 -9.10 3.47
N ASP A 366 -2.24 -10.08 2.69
CA ASP A 366 -3.16 -11.08 3.20
C ASP A 366 -2.34 -11.92 4.20
N ASP A 367 -2.50 -11.62 5.49
CA ASP A 367 -2.14 -12.52 6.61
C ASP A 367 -3.35 -13.41 6.97
N ASP A 368 -4.33 -13.56 6.07
CA ASP A 368 -5.41 -14.52 6.23
C ASP A 368 -4.85 -15.91 5.88
N ASP A 369 -4.03 -16.43 6.80
CA ASP A 369 -4.04 -17.84 7.20
C ASP A 369 -5.38 -18.12 7.92
N ASP A 370 -6.49 -18.00 7.20
CA ASP A 370 -7.76 -18.59 7.62
C ASP A 370 -8.13 -19.63 6.57
N ASP A 371 -8.24 -20.86 7.05
CA ASP A 371 -8.54 -22.11 6.37
C ASP A 371 -9.87 -22.10 5.59
N ASP A 372 -9.96 -21.31 4.52
CA ASP A 372 -10.95 -21.53 3.46
C ASP A 372 -10.20 -22.02 2.21
N ASP A 373 -10.04 -23.34 2.16
CA ASP A 373 -9.77 -24.11 0.96
C ASP A 373 -10.64 -23.58 -0.20
N ASP A 374 -10.08 -22.87 -1.19
CA ASP A 374 -10.42 -23.05 -2.62
C ASP A 374 -9.77 -22.10 -3.67
N ASP A 375 -8.99 -21.05 -3.34
CA ASP A 375 -8.52 -20.09 -4.38
C ASP A 375 -6.98 -19.99 -4.59
N ASP A 376 -6.24 -21.09 -4.43
CA ASP A 376 -4.79 -21.15 -4.75
C ASP A 376 -4.49 -21.43 -6.25
N ASP A 377 -5.55 -21.51 -7.08
CA ASP A 377 -5.47 -21.86 -8.52
C ASP A 377 -5.33 -20.64 -9.46
N ASP A 378 -5.41 -19.40 -8.96
CA ASP A 378 -5.52 -18.20 -9.82
C ASP A 378 -4.22 -17.41 -10.01
N ILE A 379 -3.07 -17.91 -9.51
CA ILE A 379 -1.76 -17.34 -9.82
C ILE A 379 -1.28 -17.88 -11.16
N PRO A 380 -1.21 -17.05 -12.22
CA PRO A 380 -0.90 -17.58 -13.53
C PRO A 380 0.57 -18.05 -13.58
N CYS A 381 0.78 -19.18 -14.25
CA CYS A 381 2.08 -19.76 -14.46
C CYS A 381 3.00 -18.85 -15.28
N GLY A 382 4.31 -19.08 -15.19
CA GLY A 382 5.31 -18.47 -16.06
C GLY A 382 5.58 -16.99 -15.81
N TYR A 383 5.10 -16.43 -14.70
CA TYR A 383 5.36 -15.03 -14.33
C TYR A 383 6.50 -14.90 -13.33
N ARG A 384 7.36 -13.90 -13.57
CA ARG A 384 8.44 -13.48 -12.65
C ARG A 384 7.91 -12.31 -11.82
N ARG A 385 7.93 -12.44 -10.49
CA ARG A 385 7.38 -11.43 -9.56
C ARG A 385 8.45 -10.53 -8.93
N VAL A 386 9.72 -10.86 -9.12
CA VAL A 386 10.86 -10.12 -8.59
C VAL A 386 11.61 -9.49 -9.77
N GLU A 387 11.54 -8.16 -9.92
CA GLU A 387 12.27 -7.42 -10.94
C GLU A 387 13.52 -6.75 -10.35
N TYR A 388 14.71 -7.29 -10.65
CA TYR A 388 15.99 -6.62 -10.45
C TYR A 388 16.93 -6.91 -11.63
N ALA A 389 17.79 -5.95 -11.96
CA ALA A 389 18.83 -6.12 -12.98
C ALA A 389 20.18 -6.43 -12.30
N THR A 390 20.78 -7.57 -12.64
CA THR A 390 22.14 -7.97 -12.23
C THR A 390 23.06 -8.13 -13.46
N PRO A 391 24.39 -8.11 -13.30
CA PRO A 391 25.34 -8.28 -14.41
C PRO A 391 25.19 -9.63 -15.13
N ALA A 392 25.53 -9.64 -16.43
CA ALA A 392 25.38 -10.78 -17.33
C ALA A 392 26.02 -12.07 -16.79
N GLY A 393 25.28 -13.18 -16.85
CA GLY A 393 25.72 -14.52 -16.47
C GLY A 393 25.36 -14.94 -15.04
N GLN A 394 24.89 -14.04 -14.17
CA GLN A 394 24.30 -14.38 -12.88
C GLN A 394 22.79 -14.12 -12.92
N ALA A 395 21.99 -15.11 -12.49
CA ALA A 395 20.55 -14.94 -12.42
C ALA A 395 20.21 -13.91 -11.33
N PRO A 396 19.35 -12.90 -11.63
CA PRO A 396 18.84 -12.02 -10.59
C PRO A 396 18.09 -12.82 -9.52
N TYR A 397 18.11 -12.33 -8.28
CA TYR A 397 17.32 -12.92 -7.20
C TYR A 397 15.84 -12.98 -7.60
N GLY A 398 15.20 -14.15 -7.44
CA GLY A 398 13.79 -14.36 -7.78
C GLY A 398 13.46 -14.33 -9.28
N ALA A 399 14.44 -14.31 -10.19
CA ALA A 399 14.19 -14.31 -11.64
C ALA A 399 13.62 -15.63 -12.17
N TYR A 400 13.85 -16.74 -11.47
CA TYR A 400 13.38 -18.07 -11.86
C TYR A 400 12.60 -18.72 -10.70
N PRO A 401 11.40 -18.22 -10.38
CA PRO A 401 10.66 -18.63 -9.19
C PRO A 401 10.13 -20.07 -9.25
N TRP A 402 10.17 -20.69 -10.42
CA TRP A 402 9.84 -22.10 -10.65
C TRP A 402 11.03 -23.06 -10.47
N MET A 403 12.23 -22.55 -10.21
CA MET A 403 13.39 -23.40 -9.96
C MET A 403 13.23 -24.15 -8.64
N VAL A 404 13.49 -25.45 -8.70
CA VAL A 404 13.50 -26.33 -7.53
C VAL A 404 14.87 -26.96 -7.39
N ALA A 405 15.43 -26.92 -6.19
CA ALA A 405 16.59 -27.71 -5.84
C ALA A 405 16.14 -29.02 -5.17
N ILE A 406 16.54 -30.15 -5.73
CA ILE A 406 16.27 -31.47 -5.14
C ILE A 406 17.46 -31.82 -4.27
N LEU A 407 17.19 -32.04 -2.98
CA LEU A 407 18.20 -32.29 -1.96
C LEU A 407 17.90 -33.60 -1.24
N THR A 408 18.93 -34.26 -0.72
CA THR A 408 18.71 -35.28 0.32
C THR A 408 18.21 -34.62 1.60
N ILE A 409 17.61 -35.40 2.52
CA ILE A 409 17.24 -34.90 3.86
C ILE A 409 18.41 -34.31 4.67
N GLN A 410 19.66 -34.69 4.35
CA GLN A 410 20.86 -34.11 4.94
C GLN A 410 21.31 -32.80 4.25
N GLY A 411 20.53 -32.28 3.31
CA GLY A 411 20.82 -31.04 2.57
C GLY A 411 21.78 -31.21 1.40
N THR A 412 22.02 -32.45 0.92
CA THR A 412 22.96 -32.66 -0.19
C THR A 412 22.30 -32.43 -1.55
N TYR A 413 22.87 -31.49 -2.30
CA TYR A 413 22.87 -31.33 -3.75
C TYR A 413 22.56 -32.53 -4.69
N ILE A 414 21.33 -32.87 -5.09
CA ILE A 414 21.10 -34.01 -6.03
C ILE A 414 20.99 -33.51 -7.48
N GLY A 415 20.12 -32.54 -7.72
CA GLY A 415 19.79 -32.03 -9.06
C GLY A 415 18.74 -30.94 -9.05
N GLY A 416 18.40 -30.44 -10.23
CA GLY A 416 17.39 -29.42 -10.44
C GLY A 416 16.00 -30.00 -10.69
N GLY A 417 15.01 -29.15 -10.61
CA GLY A 417 13.63 -29.43 -11.00
C GLY A 417 12.88 -28.16 -11.32
N VAL A 418 11.65 -28.32 -11.77
CA VAL A 418 10.75 -27.21 -12.10
C VAL A 418 9.37 -27.42 -11.49
N LEU A 419 8.88 -26.41 -10.76
CA LEU A 419 7.53 -26.39 -10.24
C LEU A 419 6.55 -26.10 -11.38
N VAL A 420 5.60 -27.00 -11.64
CA VAL A 420 4.61 -26.87 -12.73
C VAL A 420 3.17 -26.77 -12.24
N SER A 421 2.95 -27.10 -10.98
CA SER A 421 1.72 -26.84 -10.22
C SER A 421 2.09 -26.70 -8.74
N PRO A 422 1.19 -26.22 -7.86
CA PRO A 422 1.50 -26.05 -6.43
C PRO A 422 1.99 -27.33 -5.73
N ILE A 423 1.72 -28.53 -6.28
CA ILE A 423 2.09 -29.81 -5.65
C ILE A 423 2.96 -30.70 -6.53
N HIS A 424 3.34 -30.28 -7.74
CA HIS A 424 4.08 -31.14 -8.67
C HIS A 424 5.34 -30.45 -9.19
N VAL A 425 6.45 -31.17 -9.09
CA VAL A 425 7.75 -30.81 -9.63
C VAL A 425 8.12 -31.79 -10.73
N LEU A 426 8.50 -31.28 -11.90
CA LEU A 426 9.12 -32.10 -12.95
C LEU A 426 10.63 -32.11 -12.79
N THR A 427 11.23 -33.27 -13.01
CA THR A 427 12.68 -33.46 -13.05
C THR A 427 13.00 -34.65 -13.97
N VAL A 428 14.25 -35.07 -14.00
CA VAL A 428 14.75 -36.21 -14.77
C VAL A 428 14.84 -37.46 -13.89
N ALA A 429 14.50 -38.62 -14.44
CA ALA A 429 14.43 -39.88 -13.72
C ALA A 429 15.80 -40.33 -13.20
N HIS A 430 16.88 -40.14 -13.97
CA HIS A 430 18.22 -40.58 -13.58
C HIS A 430 18.76 -39.90 -12.31
N LYS A 431 18.17 -38.78 -11.89
CA LYS A 431 18.52 -38.09 -10.64
C LYS A 431 17.78 -38.62 -9.42
N VAL A 432 16.61 -39.22 -9.61
CA VAL A 432 15.70 -39.58 -8.50
C VAL A 432 15.36 -41.08 -8.45
N ALA A 433 15.80 -41.87 -9.43
CA ALA A 433 15.45 -43.28 -9.55
C ALA A 433 16.00 -44.18 -8.43
N GLU A 434 17.07 -43.75 -7.75
CA GLU A 434 17.70 -44.50 -6.66
C GLU A 434 17.20 -44.09 -5.27
N TYR A 435 16.28 -43.12 -5.18
CA TYR A 435 15.80 -42.56 -3.93
C TYR A 435 14.36 -42.99 -3.64
N ASP A 436 14.08 -43.25 -2.36
CA ASP A 436 12.74 -43.53 -1.87
C ASP A 436 12.04 -42.28 -1.31
N VAL A 437 10.72 -42.39 -1.13
CA VAL A 437 9.89 -41.36 -0.49
C VAL A 437 10.40 -41.11 0.93
N GLY A 438 10.70 -39.84 1.24
CA GLY A 438 11.23 -39.44 2.55
C GLY A 438 12.77 -39.32 2.62
N GLU A 439 13.50 -39.74 1.59
CA GLU A 439 14.96 -39.55 1.52
C GLU A 439 15.37 -38.22 0.88
N ILE A 440 14.45 -37.61 0.13
CA ILE A 440 14.65 -36.38 -0.62
C ILE A 440 13.58 -35.32 -0.32
N ILE A 441 13.98 -34.05 -0.49
CA ILE A 441 13.15 -32.87 -0.33
C ILE A 441 13.28 -31.96 -1.55
N ALA A 442 12.23 -31.19 -1.83
CA ALA A 442 12.22 -30.10 -2.80
C ALA A 442 12.38 -28.77 -2.06
N ARG A 443 13.48 -28.07 -2.33
CA ARG A 443 13.72 -26.70 -1.87
C ARG A 443 13.27 -25.70 -2.93
N LEU A 444 12.39 -24.79 -2.54
CA LEU A 444 11.79 -23.75 -3.36
C LEU A 444 12.31 -22.37 -2.95
N GLY A 445 12.38 -21.44 -3.90
CA GLY A 445 12.75 -20.04 -3.63
C GLY A 445 14.23 -19.79 -3.34
N GLU A 446 15.07 -20.82 -3.50
CA GLU A 446 16.53 -20.75 -3.33
C GLU A 446 17.18 -19.87 -4.41
N TRP A 447 18.27 -19.20 -4.04
CA TRP A 447 19.09 -18.43 -4.96
C TRP A 447 20.57 -18.61 -4.69
N ASN A 448 21.01 -18.54 -3.43
CA ASN A 448 22.41 -18.65 -3.05
C ASN A 448 22.62 -19.58 -1.84
N PHE A 449 23.09 -20.80 -2.09
CA PHE A 449 23.38 -21.81 -1.06
C PHE A 449 24.43 -21.38 -0.01
N ASN A 450 25.20 -20.33 -0.28
CA ASN A 450 26.21 -19.83 0.65
C ASN A 450 25.70 -18.67 1.55
N SER A 451 24.44 -18.27 1.40
CA SER A 451 23.82 -17.20 2.18
C SER A 451 22.43 -17.60 2.68
N GLN A 452 21.95 -16.89 3.69
CA GLN A 452 20.58 -16.96 4.22
C GLN A 452 20.04 -15.53 4.47
N ALA A 453 20.66 -14.53 3.83
CA ALA A 453 20.35 -13.12 3.99
C ALA A 453 19.35 -12.63 2.92
N GLU A 454 18.73 -13.56 2.20
CA GLU A 454 17.73 -13.30 1.17
C GLU A 454 16.45 -12.67 1.77
N PRO A 455 15.78 -11.76 1.03
CA PRO A 455 14.55 -11.09 1.48
C PRO A 455 13.40 -12.05 1.84
N TYR A 456 13.29 -13.16 1.11
CA TYR A 456 12.31 -14.22 1.37
C TYR A 456 13.06 -15.54 1.64
N PRO A 457 12.66 -16.28 2.70
CA PRO A 457 13.30 -17.53 3.05
C PRO A 457 13.02 -18.62 2.01
N THR A 458 13.89 -19.63 1.98
CA THR A 458 13.66 -20.84 1.19
C THR A 458 12.63 -21.74 1.87
N VAL A 459 11.86 -22.49 1.09
CA VAL A 459 10.86 -23.43 1.60
C VAL A 459 11.23 -24.86 1.23
N ASP A 460 11.42 -25.70 2.23
CA ASP A 460 11.74 -27.13 2.07
C ASP A 460 10.48 -27.97 2.23
N ILE A 461 10.12 -28.72 1.20
CA ILE A 461 8.93 -29.58 1.19
C ILE A 461 9.34 -31.03 0.89
N GLY A 462 8.90 -31.97 1.73
CA GLY A 462 9.12 -33.39 1.49
C GLY A 462 8.37 -33.91 0.27
N ILE A 463 8.86 -35.00 -0.32
CA ILE A 463 8.20 -35.65 -1.46
C ILE A 463 7.24 -36.74 -0.95
N SER A 464 5.99 -36.73 -1.41
CA SER A 464 4.96 -37.75 -1.10
C SER A 464 4.96 -38.91 -2.08
N ARG A 465 5.36 -38.65 -3.34
CA ARG A 465 5.37 -39.65 -4.40
C ARG A 465 6.41 -39.34 -5.46
N ILE A 466 7.16 -40.36 -5.87
CA ILE A 466 8.10 -40.31 -6.99
C ILE A 466 7.49 -41.14 -8.13
N SER A 467 7.23 -40.52 -9.29
CA SER A 467 6.68 -41.20 -10.46
C SER A 467 7.65 -41.15 -11.63
N LEU A 468 8.32 -42.27 -11.91
CA LEU A 468 9.23 -42.43 -13.05
C LEU A 468 8.46 -42.85 -14.30
N HIS A 469 8.94 -42.44 -15.48
CA HIS A 469 8.41 -42.98 -16.73
C HIS A 469 8.68 -44.49 -16.80
N ARG A 470 7.68 -45.30 -17.15
CA ARG A 470 7.79 -46.78 -17.15
C ARG A 470 8.83 -47.31 -18.12
N GLU A 471 9.04 -46.59 -19.21
CA GLU A 471 10.02 -46.92 -20.25
C GLU A 471 11.35 -46.16 -20.07
N PHE A 472 11.61 -45.60 -18.89
CA PHE A 472 12.91 -45.00 -18.59
C PHE A 472 14.01 -46.06 -18.69
N ASN A 473 15.05 -45.76 -19.47
CA ASN A 473 16.20 -46.64 -19.64
C ASN A 473 17.47 -45.96 -19.12
N SER A 474 17.96 -46.43 -17.97
CA SER A 474 19.14 -45.86 -17.30
C SER A 474 20.45 -46.02 -18.10
N LYS A 475 20.52 -46.94 -19.07
CA LYS A 475 21.74 -47.17 -19.86
C LYS A 475 21.98 -46.10 -20.93
N ASN A 476 20.90 -45.56 -21.49
CA ASN A 476 20.97 -44.58 -22.59
C ASN A 476 20.16 -43.31 -22.32
N LEU A 477 19.60 -43.18 -21.12
CA LEU A 477 18.77 -42.07 -20.64
C LEU A 477 17.52 -41.82 -21.49
N GLN A 478 17.06 -42.78 -22.29
CA GLN A 478 15.81 -42.63 -23.02
C GLN A 478 14.64 -42.56 -22.02
N ASN A 479 13.71 -41.67 -22.30
CA ASN A 479 12.53 -41.41 -21.48
C ASN A 479 12.86 -40.98 -20.05
N ASP A 480 13.90 -40.16 -19.93
CA ASP A 480 14.41 -39.60 -18.68
C ASP A 480 13.53 -38.45 -18.16
N ILE A 481 12.40 -38.82 -17.58
CA ILE A 481 11.44 -37.88 -16.95
C ILE A 481 10.84 -38.48 -15.68
N ALA A 482 10.67 -37.64 -14.67
CA ALA A 482 10.02 -37.96 -13.41
C ALA A 482 9.10 -36.83 -12.95
N VAL A 483 8.01 -37.20 -12.27
CA VAL A 483 7.12 -36.27 -11.56
C VAL A 483 7.25 -36.56 -10.08
N LEU A 484 7.62 -35.53 -9.31
CA LEU A 484 7.61 -35.57 -7.86
C LEU A 484 6.35 -34.87 -7.35
N ARG A 485 5.57 -35.55 -6.52
CA ARG A 485 4.46 -34.93 -5.79
C ARG A 485 4.97 -34.46 -4.43
N LEU A 486 4.70 -33.21 -4.10
CA LEU A 486 5.05 -32.62 -2.81
C LEU A 486 4.14 -33.15 -1.69
N ASN A 487 4.62 -33.13 -0.45
CA ASN A 487 3.84 -33.48 0.75
C ASN A 487 2.82 -32.39 1.11
N SER A 488 3.14 -31.14 0.83
CA SER A 488 2.28 -29.98 1.02
C SER A 488 2.32 -29.09 -0.22
N ARG A 489 1.32 -28.22 -0.36
CA ARG A 489 1.30 -27.19 -1.41
C ARG A 489 2.48 -26.23 -1.25
N ALA A 490 3.06 -25.84 -2.37
CA ALA A 490 4.06 -24.80 -2.45
C ALA A 490 3.40 -23.44 -2.15
N PRO A 491 3.95 -22.62 -1.24
CA PRO A 491 3.31 -21.39 -0.78
C PRO A 491 3.51 -20.23 -1.78
N ILE A 492 2.93 -20.36 -2.98
CA ILE A 492 3.11 -19.43 -4.11
C ILE A 492 2.52 -18.05 -3.80
N ALA A 493 1.40 -18.00 -3.08
CA ALA A 493 0.75 -16.74 -2.71
C ALA A 493 1.63 -15.88 -1.77
N SER A 494 2.22 -16.51 -0.76
CA SER A 494 3.00 -15.82 0.28
C SER A 494 4.49 -15.60 -0.08
N ASN A 495 5.00 -16.23 -1.14
CA ASN A 495 6.42 -16.17 -1.52
C ASN A 495 6.62 -15.71 -2.97
N PRO A 496 6.96 -14.43 -3.23
CA PRO A 496 7.18 -13.90 -4.58
C PRO A 496 8.34 -14.54 -5.35
N ASN A 497 9.30 -15.15 -4.64
CA ASN A 497 10.40 -15.95 -5.19
C ASN A 497 9.98 -17.39 -5.55
N ILE A 498 8.71 -17.78 -5.36
CA ILE A 498 8.16 -19.10 -5.70
C ILE A 498 6.97 -18.93 -6.65
N ASN A 499 6.97 -19.62 -7.78
CA ASN A 499 5.86 -19.64 -8.74
C ASN A 499 5.99 -20.86 -9.66
N THR A 500 4.96 -21.19 -10.43
CA THR A 500 5.00 -22.29 -11.41
C THR A 500 5.49 -21.82 -12.77
N ALA A 501 6.13 -22.71 -13.54
CA ALA A 501 6.37 -22.51 -14.97
C ALA A 501 5.17 -23.03 -15.77
N CYS A 502 4.82 -22.37 -16.87
CA CYS A 502 3.78 -22.91 -17.76
C CYS A 502 4.28 -24.17 -18.46
N LEU A 503 3.41 -25.16 -18.64
CA LEU A 503 3.74 -26.32 -19.47
C LEU A 503 3.54 -25.96 -20.94
N SER A 504 4.57 -26.19 -21.76
CA SER A 504 4.44 -26.00 -23.20
C SER A 504 3.46 -27.02 -23.78
N SER A 505 2.40 -26.53 -24.42
CA SER A 505 1.43 -27.38 -25.11
C SER A 505 1.91 -27.83 -26.50
N GLN A 506 2.92 -27.17 -27.06
CA GLN A 506 3.43 -27.39 -28.41
C GLN A 506 4.95 -27.47 -28.44
N THR A 507 5.48 -28.05 -29.51
CA THR A 507 6.92 -28.02 -29.79
C THR A 507 7.34 -26.61 -30.16
N VAL A 508 8.40 -26.11 -29.52
CA VAL A 508 8.93 -24.77 -29.80
C VAL A 508 9.71 -24.77 -31.11
N SER A 509 9.56 -23.70 -31.89
CA SER A 509 10.22 -23.58 -33.19
C SER A 509 11.75 -23.52 -33.04
N PRO A 510 12.51 -24.24 -33.89
CA PRO A 510 13.96 -24.10 -33.94
C PRO A 510 14.39 -22.63 -34.13
N GLY A 511 15.47 -22.22 -33.47
CA GLY A 511 15.96 -20.85 -33.45
C GLY A 511 15.40 -19.98 -32.31
N THR A 512 14.32 -20.42 -31.64
CA THR A 512 13.77 -19.70 -30.48
C THR A 512 14.82 -19.62 -29.36
N ARG A 513 15.03 -18.42 -28.83
CA ARG A 513 15.96 -18.17 -27.72
C ARG A 513 15.26 -18.47 -26.40
N CYS A 514 15.82 -19.39 -25.63
CA CYS A 514 15.27 -19.86 -24.37
C CYS A 514 16.33 -19.74 -23.27
N LEU A 515 15.90 -19.65 -22.03
CA LEU A 515 16.75 -19.48 -20.86
C LEU A 515 16.87 -20.81 -20.12
N MET A 516 18.10 -21.19 -19.82
CA MET A 516 18.42 -22.28 -18.90
C MET A 516 18.98 -21.67 -17.62
N SER A 517 18.56 -22.19 -16.47
CA SER A 517 19.01 -21.75 -15.16
C SER A 517 19.38 -22.95 -14.27
N GLY A 518 20.38 -22.81 -13.40
CA GLY A 518 20.85 -23.89 -12.54
C GLY A 518 22.02 -23.54 -11.60
N TRP A 519 22.39 -24.48 -10.74
CA TRP A 519 23.47 -24.38 -9.75
C TRP A 519 24.66 -25.32 -10.03
N GLY A 520 24.68 -25.92 -11.22
CA GLY A 520 25.73 -26.81 -11.69
C GLY A 520 27.10 -26.15 -11.76
N LYS A 521 28.11 -26.97 -12.01
CA LYS A 521 29.52 -26.58 -12.00
C LYS A 521 29.85 -25.65 -13.18
N ASN A 522 30.78 -24.71 -12.97
CA ASN A 522 31.25 -23.80 -14.03
C ASN A 522 32.06 -24.48 -15.15
N ASN A 523 32.57 -25.68 -14.90
CA ASN A 523 33.25 -26.49 -15.90
C ASN A 523 33.20 -27.97 -15.50
N PHE A 524 33.41 -28.85 -16.48
CA PHE A 524 33.32 -30.30 -16.30
C PHE A 524 34.29 -30.85 -15.23
N ASN A 525 35.38 -30.14 -14.94
CA ASN A 525 36.47 -30.54 -14.04
C ASN A 525 36.48 -29.80 -12.70
N ALA A 526 35.44 -29.01 -12.37
CA ALA A 526 35.43 -28.18 -11.17
C ALA A 526 35.11 -29.01 -9.93
N ASN A 527 35.83 -28.73 -8.84
CA ASN A 527 35.65 -29.41 -7.55
C ASN A 527 34.55 -28.79 -6.68
N SER A 528 34.01 -27.62 -7.05
CA SER A 528 32.99 -26.92 -6.27
C SER A 528 31.80 -26.47 -7.13
N ARG A 529 30.59 -26.62 -6.56
CA ARG A 529 29.33 -26.10 -7.11
C ARG A 529 29.29 -24.58 -6.99
N GLN A 530 28.40 -23.96 -7.75
CA GLN A 530 28.18 -22.53 -7.65
C GLN A 530 27.34 -22.22 -6.42
N GLY A 531 27.74 -21.20 -5.66
CA GLY A 531 26.95 -20.70 -4.53
C GLY A 531 25.62 -20.14 -5.00
N SER A 532 25.64 -19.33 -6.07
CA SER A 532 24.47 -18.62 -6.60
C SER A 532 23.95 -19.19 -7.92
N LEU A 533 22.63 -19.07 -8.14
CA LEU A 533 21.93 -19.45 -9.36
C LEU A 533 22.48 -18.68 -10.58
N LYS A 534 22.71 -19.40 -11.68
CA LYS A 534 23.15 -18.81 -12.96
C LYS A 534 22.10 -18.95 -14.04
N GLU A 535 22.25 -18.16 -15.08
CA GLU A 535 21.40 -18.19 -16.27
C GLU A 535 22.24 -18.16 -17.55
N VAL A 536 21.73 -18.81 -18.59
CA VAL A 536 22.29 -18.75 -19.94
C VAL A 536 21.17 -18.78 -20.98
N GLU A 537 21.31 -17.96 -22.02
CA GLU A 537 20.36 -17.89 -23.13
C GLU A 537 20.86 -18.74 -24.32
N LEU A 538 20.07 -19.73 -24.72
CA LEU A 538 20.42 -20.74 -25.72
C LEU A 538 19.35 -20.83 -26.82
N PRO A 539 19.73 -20.99 -28.10
CA PRO A 539 18.77 -21.23 -29.17
C PRO A 539 18.36 -22.70 -29.20
N VAL A 540 17.06 -22.97 -29.37
CA VAL A 540 16.54 -24.33 -29.62
C VAL A 540 16.98 -24.81 -31.01
N LEU A 541 17.38 -26.07 -31.13
CA LEU A 541 17.79 -26.68 -32.39
C LEU A 541 16.74 -27.65 -32.93
N SER A 542 16.73 -27.84 -34.25
CA SER A 542 15.94 -28.92 -34.86
C SER A 542 16.53 -30.29 -34.52
N GLN A 543 15.69 -31.33 -34.50
CA GLN A 543 16.11 -32.72 -34.29
C GLN A 543 17.28 -33.10 -35.21
N THR A 544 17.17 -32.76 -36.49
CA THR A 544 18.18 -33.06 -37.53
C THR A 544 19.49 -32.32 -37.29
N THR A 545 19.42 -31.01 -37.00
CA THR A 545 20.61 -30.21 -36.70
C THR A 545 21.32 -30.75 -35.46
N CYS A 546 20.58 -31.07 -34.40
CA CYS A 546 21.16 -31.61 -33.19
C CYS A 546 21.81 -32.97 -33.42
N GLN A 547 21.12 -33.90 -34.09
CA GLN A 547 21.69 -35.22 -34.40
C GLN A 547 22.97 -35.10 -35.21
N ASN A 548 23.01 -34.23 -36.23
CA ASN A 548 24.20 -34.03 -37.04
C ASN A 548 25.36 -33.44 -36.24
N ALA A 549 25.09 -32.50 -35.33
CA ALA A 549 26.11 -31.96 -34.42
C ALA A 549 26.65 -33.03 -33.46
N LEU A 550 25.76 -33.84 -32.86
CA LEU A 550 26.14 -34.91 -31.94
C LEU A 550 26.94 -36.03 -32.64
N ARG A 551 26.64 -36.34 -33.91
CA ARG A 551 27.41 -37.30 -34.73
C ARG A 551 28.85 -36.88 -35.01
N GLN A 552 29.16 -35.59 -34.91
CA GLN A 552 30.53 -35.06 -35.06
C GLN A 552 31.36 -35.21 -33.79
N THR A 553 30.76 -35.67 -32.69
CA THR A 553 31.44 -35.93 -31.41
C THR A 553 31.89 -37.38 -31.29
N ARG A 554 32.37 -37.78 -30.10
CA ARG A 554 32.69 -39.17 -29.76
C ARG A 554 31.55 -40.18 -29.93
N LEU A 555 30.30 -39.73 -30.11
CA LEU A 555 29.15 -40.61 -30.38
C LEU A 555 29.20 -41.25 -31.78
N GLY A 556 29.92 -40.64 -32.72
CA GLY A 556 30.11 -41.17 -34.07
C GLY A 556 28.90 -41.02 -35.00
N THR A 557 29.12 -41.33 -36.28
CA THR A 557 28.16 -41.08 -37.37
C THR A 557 26.92 -41.98 -37.33
N SER A 558 26.99 -43.13 -36.67
CA SER A 558 25.87 -44.07 -36.51
C SER A 558 24.90 -43.70 -35.40
N PHE A 559 25.21 -42.68 -34.58
CA PHE A 559 24.34 -42.23 -33.51
C PHE A 559 22.96 -41.77 -34.03
N VAL A 560 21.89 -42.11 -33.32
CA VAL A 560 20.52 -41.68 -33.62
C VAL A 560 19.95 -41.00 -32.39
N LEU A 561 19.48 -39.77 -32.55
CA LEU A 561 18.86 -39.01 -31.47
C LEU A 561 17.40 -39.43 -31.34
N HIS A 562 17.03 -39.96 -30.17
CA HIS A 562 15.67 -40.40 -29.88
C HIS A 562 14.70 -39.21 -29.70
N ASP A 563 13.42 -39.38 -30.05
CA ASP A 563 12.41 -38.32 -30.05
C ASP A 563 12.02 -37.80 -28.65
N SER A 564 12.37 -38.57 -27.60
CA SER A 564 12.24 -38.12 -26.21
C SER A 564 13.23 -37.01 -25.82
N PHE A 565 14.17 -36.67 -26.71
CA PHE A 565 15.13 -35.61 -26.51
C PHE A 565 14.90 -34.41 -27.44
N MET A 566 15.29 -33.24 -26.96
CA MET A 566 15.44 -32.01 -27.71
C MET A 566 16.81 -31.41 -27.41
N CYS A 567 17.24 -30.39 -28.17
CA CYS A 567 18.53 -29.76 -27.97
C CYS A 567 18.46 -28.25 -28.01
N ALA A 568 19.35 -27.62 -27.25
CA ALA A 568 19.57 -26.18 -27.28
C ALA A 568 21.07 -25.88 -27.16
N GLY A 569 21.52 -24.75 -27.71
CA GLY A 569 22.91 -24.31 -27.62
C GLY A 569 23.73 -24.53 -28.89
N GLY A 570 24.99 -24.93 -28.73
CA GLY A 570 25.99 -25.04 -29.81
C GLY A 570 26.75 -23.74 -30.11
N GLN A 571 26.52 -22.68 -29.33
CA GLN A 571 27.27 -21.41 -29.40
C GLN A 571 28.57 -21.51 -28.59
N THR A 572 29.64 -20.85 -29.04
CA THR A 572 30.94 -20.83 -28.34
C THR A 572 30.78 -20.19 -26.95
N ASN A 573 31.25 -20.87 -25.89
CA ASN A 573 31.28 -20.39 -24.49
C ASN A 573 29.94 -20.31 -23.72
N TYR A 574 28.84 -20.85 -24.24
CA TYR A 574 27.52 -20.81 -23.58
C TYR A 574 26.84 -22.18 -23.60
N ASP A 575 26.75 -22.87 -22.45
CA ASP A 575 26.12 -24.19 -22.32
C ASP A 575 25.72 -24.50 -20.86
N ALA A 576 24.77 -25.41 -20.67
CA ALA A 576 24.48 -26.04 -19.38
C ALA A 576 25.58 -27.06 -19.05
N CYS A 577 26.02 -27.14 -17.79
CA CYS A 577 27.19 -27.96 -17.43
C CYS A 577 26.88 -29.04 -16.40
N THR A 578 27.90 -29.79 -15.99
CA THR A 578 27.79 -30.90 -15.02
C THR A 578 27.05 -30.47 -13.76
N ASP A 579 26.19 -31.35 -13.25
CA ASP A 579 25.33 -31.19 -12.05
C ASP A 579 24.06 -30.32 -12.22
N ASP A 580 23.73 -29.85 -13.42
CA ASP A 580 22.43 -29.20 -13.70
C ASP A 580 21.28 -30.17 -14.06
N GLY A 581 21.48 -31.48 -13.94
CA GLY A 581 20.49 -32.50 -14.33
C GLY A 581 19.13 -32.27 -13.68
N GLY A 582 18.07 -32.19 -14.50
CA GLY A 582 16.69 -31.90 -14.07
C GLY A 582 16.31 -30.42 -14.09
N SER A 583 17.28 -29.50 -14.24
CA SER A 583 17.00 -28.07 -14.35
C SER A 583 16.22 -27.73 -15.64
N PRO A 584 15.30 -26.75 -15.59
CA PRO A 584 14.45 -26.39 -16.72
C PRO A 584 15.15 -25.55 -17.78
N LEU A 585 14.77 -25.79 -19.03
CA LEU A 585 14.88 -24.88 -20.15
C LEU A 585 13.51 -24.22 -20.37
N VAL A 586 13.45 -22.90 -20.20
CA VAL A 586 12.21 -22.11 -20.33
C VAL A 586 12.27 -21.16 -21.51
N CYS A 587 11.20 -21.09 -22.29
CA CYS A 587 11.09 -20.20 -23.43
C CYS A 587 10.03 -19.11 -23.17
N PRO A 588 10.27 -17.87 -23.59
CA PRO A 588 9.26 -16.83 -23.54
C PRO A 588 8.10 -17.14 -24.50
N THR A 589 6.89 -16.79 -24.10
CA THR A 589 5.67 -16.88 -24.89
C THR A 589 5.28 -15.49 -25.43
N SER A 590 4.38 -15.45 -26.41
CA SER A 590 3.89 -14.18 -26.97
C SER A 590 3.15 -13.28 -25.96
N THR A 591 2.66 -13.85 -24.86
CA THR A 591 1.96 -13.14 -23.77
C THR A 591 2.91 -12.61 -22.70
N GLY A 592 4.22 -12.86 -22.82
CA GLY A 592 5.23 -12.46 -21.83
C GLY A 592 5.44 -13.46 -20.68
N GLN A 593 4.73 -14.61 -20.69
CA GLN A 593 4.95 -15.71 -19.74
C GLN A 593 6.11 -16.61 -20.18
N TYR A 594 6.66 -17.38 -19.25
CA TYR A 594 7.65 -18.42 -19.52
C TYR A 594 7.04 -19.81 -19.46
N GLN A 595 7.28 -20.61 -20.49
CA GLN A 595 6.90 -22.01 -20.54
C GLN A 595 8.13 -22.91 -20.47
N VAL A 596 8.07 -23.98 -19.68
CA VAL A 596 9.10 -25.02 -19.67
C VAL A 596 8.91 -25.93 -20.87
N VAL A 597 10.02 -26.15 -21.61
CA VAL A 597 10.02 -26.93 -22.85
C VAL A 597 10.90 -28.17 -22.75
N GLY A 598 11.91 -28.13 -21.88
CA GLY A 598 12.81 -29.25 -21.67
C GLY A 598 13.47 -29.23 -20.30
N LEU A 599 14.07 -30.36 -19.93
CA LEU A 599 14.82 -30.55 -18.69
C LEU A 599 16.24 -31.03 -19.03
N VAL A 600 17.27 -30.47 -18.40
CA VAL A 600 18.66 -30.87 -18.64
C VAL A 600 18.83 -32.36 -18.34
N THR A 601 19.29 -33.15 -19.32
CA THR A 601 19.50 -34.60 -19.13
C THR A 601 20.98 -34.97 -19.26
N TRP A 602 21.63 -34.65 -20.39
CA TRP A 602 23.04 -34.99 -20.63
C TRP A 602 23.69 -34.07 -21.68
N GLY A 603 25.02 -34.09 -21.75
CA GLY A 603 25.81 -33.31 -22.69
C GLY A 603 27.20 -33.92 -22.94
N ILE A 604 27.95 -33.38 -23.90
CA ILE A 604 29.31 -33.85 -24.25
C ILE A 604 30.31 -32.72 -24.02
N GLY A 605 30.80 -32.66 -22.78
CA GLY A 605 31.52 -31.49 -22.27
C GLY A 605 30.56 -30.32 -22.03
N CYS A 606 31.09 -29.20 -21.56
CA CYS A 606 30.32 -27.97 -21.36
C CYS A 606 30.93 -26.85 -22.18
N GLY A 607 30.14 -26.18 -23.02
CA GLY A 607 30.56 -24.95 -23.71
C GLY A 607 31.43 -25.18 -24.95
N ASN A 608 31.51 -26.44 -25.42
CA ASN A 608 32.25 -26.79 -26.63
C ASN A 608 31.57 -26.19 -27.86
N ARG A 609 32.33 -25.46 -28.67
CA ARG A 609 31.82 -24.86 -29.90
C ARG A 609 31.22 -25.93 -30.82
N GLY A 610 29.97 -25.75 -31.21
CA GLY A 610 29.27 -26.65 -32.14
C GLY A 610 28.66 -27.91 -31.50
N VAL A 611 28.78 -28.10 -30.19
CA VAL A 611 28.15 -29.21 -29.47
C VAL A 611 26.99 -28.68 -28.63
N PRO A 612 25.74 -29.05 -28.89
CA PRO A 612 24.60 -28.62 -28.09
C PRO A 612 24.40 -29.47 -26.83
N GLY A 613 23.74 -28.90 -25.84
CA GLY A 613 23.20 -29.64 -24.70
C GLY A 613 21.94 -30.41 -25.08
N VAL A 614 21.73 -31.58 -24.47
CA VAL A 614 20.57 -32.43 -24.70
C VAL A 614 19.62 -32.36 -23.50
N TYR A 615 18.34 -32.18 -23.80
CA TYR A 615 17.27 -31.97 -22.85
C TYR A 615 16.16 -33.00 -23.08
N THR A 616 15.49 -33.45 -22.04
CA THR A 616 14.26 -34.24 -22.14
C THR A 616 13.16 -33.36 -22.75
N SER A 617 12.52 -33.79 -23.84
CA SER A 617 11.49 -33.01 -24.55
C SER A 617 10.14 -33.11 -23.84
N LEU A 618 9.67 -32.03 -23.21
CA LEU A 618 8.37 -32.05 -22.52
C LEU A 618 7.19 -32.15 -23.48
N SER A 619 7.35 -31.66 -24.72
CA SER A 619 6.32 -31.79 -25.76
C SER A 619 6.05 -33.26 -26.12
N TYR A 620 7.09 -34.11 -26.12
CA TYR A 620 6.97 -35.56 -26.34
C TYR A 620 6.23 -36.24 -25.18
N PHE A 621 6.47 -35.81 -23.94
CA PHE A 621 5.86 -36.39 -22.74
C PHE A 621 4.51 -35.77 -22.33
N ARG A 622 3.93 -34.87 -23.12
CA ARG A 622 2.71 -34.11 -22.75
C ARG A 622 1.59 -34.99 -22.21
N SER A 623 1.25 -36.06 -22.92
CA SER A 623 0.17 -36.98 -22.52
C SER A 623 0.49 -37.68 -21.20
N TRP A 624 1.73 -38.12 -21.03
CA TRP A 624 2.18 -38.77 -19.80
C TRP A 624 2.18 -37.80 -18.62
N ILE A 625 2.67 -36.57 -18.81
CA ILE A 625 2.66 -35.52 -17.79
C ILE A 625 1.22 -35.23 -17.36
N SER A 626 0.31 -35.00 -18.30
CA SER A 626 -1.10 -34.72 -17.99
C SER A 626 -1.76 -35.84 -17.17
N GLN A 627 -1.42 -37.11 -17.43
CA GLN A 627 -1.92 -38.26 -16.66
C GLN A 627 -1.35 -38.35 -15.23
N ARG A 628 -0.22 -37.68 -14.95
CA ARG A 628 0.42 -37.69 -13.63
C ARG A 628 0.11 -36.46 -12.79
N LEU A 629 -0.33 -35.38 -13.43
CA LEU A 629 -0.75 -34.14 -12.77
C LEU A 629 -2.22 -34.14 -12.37
N ASN A 630 -3.07 -34.89 -13.09
CA ASN A 630 -4.43 -35.25 -12.70
C ASN A 630 -4.39 -36.39 -11.66
#